data_AF-A0AAI9CTI8-F1
#
_entry.id   AF-A0AAI9CTI8-F1
#
_cell.length_a   1.000
_cell.length_b   1.000
_cell.length_c   1.000
_cell.angle_alpha   90.00
_cell.angle_beta   90.00
_cell.angle_gamma   90.00
#
_symmetry.space_group_name_H-M   'P 1'
#
loop_
_entity.id
_entity.type
_entity.pdbx_description
1 polymer ?
#
loop_
_entity_poly.entity_id
_entity_poly.type
_entity_poly.pdbx_seq_one_letter_code
_entity_poly.pdbx_strand_id
1 'polypeptide(L)'
;MIAKLSKPLFLLLAAFGASSSMAASMASYPAGWESWPVVKESMNLPADTVLPPDTSLFIQESVRAYSWINNGQGSPLTIRVNPEKLAQYKTHGPYTDGPTAVAVSEVQGIVWVTEHIGGMAIYGSYDRSGKDVTSMHPSLEPSFCQSCHTTYKDICINGTCAEPVMNVFKDK
;
A
#
# COMPACT_ATOMS: atom_id res chain seq x y z
N MET A 1 55.87 -31.41 28.58
CA MET A 1 55.63 -30.01 28.18
C MET A 1 55.30 -29.99 26.69
N ILE A 2 54.23 -29.27 26.33
CA ILE A 2 53.82 -28.80 24.99
C ILE A 2 53.14 -29.83 24.07
N ALA A 3 51.83 -29.59 23.89
CA ALA A 3 50.89 -30.24 22.98
C ALA A 3 51.10 -29.85 21.52
N LYS A 4 50.69 -30.73 20.58
CA LYS A 4 50.21 -30.30 19.25
C LYS A 4 49.05 -31.17 18.79
N LEU A 5 47.84 -30.66 19.02
CA LEU A 5 46.63 -31.01 18.30
C LEU A 5 46.72 -30.39 16.89
N SER A 6 46.50 -31.15 15.82
CA SER A 6 46.21 -30.57 14.50
C SER A 6 45.05 -31.32 13.85
N LYS A 7 43.84 -30.81 14.10
CA LYS A 7 42.65 -31.10 13.30
C LYS A 7 42.74 -30.32 11.97
N PRO A 8 42.51 -30.92 10.80
CA PRO A 8 42.02 -30.15 9.67
C PRO A 8 40.52 -29.95 9.87
N LEU A 9 40.20 -28.71 10.22
CA LEU A 9 38.87 -28.15 10.39
C LEU A 9 38.14 -28.16 9.04
N PHE A 10 36.94 -28.75 9.05
CA PHE A 10 35.88 -28.57 8.05
C PHE A 10 35.81 -27.10 7.60
N LEU A 11 36.09 -26.83 6.34
CA LEU A 11 35.82 -25.55 5.68
C LEU A 11 34.86 -25.81 4.52
N LEU A 12 33.61 -26.16 4.88
CA LEU A 12 32.47 -26.05 3.98
C LEU A 12 32.05 -24.57 4.00
N LEU A 13 32.62 -23.77 3.10
CA LEU A 13 32.22 -22.37 2.90
C LEU A 13 30.81 -22.37 2.30
N ALA A 14 29.79 -22.25 3.15
CA ALA A 14 28.41 -22.01 2.74
C ALA A 14 28.30 -20.58 2.20
N ALA A 15 28.53 -20.41 0.91
CA ALA A 15 28.19 -19.19 0.18
C ALA A 15 26.65 -19.11 0.06
N PHE A 16 25.99 -18.67 1.13
CA PHE A 16 24.63 -18.16 1.04
C PHE A 16 24.69 -16.82 0.30
N GLY A 17 24.54 -16.87 -1.02
CA GLY A 17 24.23 -15.68 -1.80
C GLY A 17 22.91 -15.11 -1.30
N ALA A 18 22.96 -13.93 -0.70
CA ALA A 18 21.77 -13.17 -0.36
C ALA A 18 21.10 -12.74 -1.66
N SER A 19 20.10 -13.51 -2.10
CA SER A 19 19.19 -13.08 -3.17
C SER A 19 18.45 -11.85 -2.65
N SER A 20 18.85 -10.66 -3.07
CA SER A 20 18.07 -9.44 -2.85
C SER A 20 16.75 -9.60 -3.59
N SER A 21 15.71 -10.05 -2.87
CA SER A 21 14.34 -10.05 -3.37
C SER A 21 13.94 -8.60 -3.59
N MET A 22 13.94 -8.15 -4.85
CA MET A 22 13.36 -6.85 -5.19
C MET A 22 11.87 -6.94 -4.84
N ALA A 23 11.41 -6.10 -3.91
CA ALA A 23 9.98 -5.97 -3.65
C ALA A 23 9.31 -5.48 -4.94
N ALA A 24 8.38 -6.30 -5.46
CA ALA A 24 7.63 -6.01 -6.67
C ALA A 24 6.15 -6.03 -6.33
N SER A 25 5.37 -5.24 -7.06
CA SER A 25 3.92 -5.26 -6.99
C SER A 25 3.38 -6.68 -7.23
N MET A 26 2.38 -7.06 -6.44
CA MET A 26 1.70 -8.35 -6.59
C MET A 26 0.42 -8.21 -7.42
N ALA A 27 -0.33 -7.13 -7.24
CA ALA A 27 -1.51 -6.81 -8.04
C ALA A 27 -1.09 -6.34 -9.44
N SER A 28 -1.85 -6.71 -10.46
CA SER A 28 -1.62 -6.32 -11.84
C SER A 28 -2.03 -4.86 -12.08
N TYR A 29 -1.25 -4.11 -12.86
CA TYR A 29 -1.68 -2.77 -13.30
C TYR A 29 -2.90 -2.86 -14.23
N PRO A 30 -4.05 -2.26 -13.86
CA PRO A 30 -5.29 -2.42 -14.63
C PRO A 30 -5.33 -1.52 -15.86
N ALA A 31 -5.46 -2.05 -17.07
CA ALA A 31 -5.62 -1.20 -18.25
C ALA A 31 -6.92 -0.37 -18.20
N GLY A 32 -6.84 0.91 -18.54
CA GLY A 32 -8.01 1.80 -18.68
C GLY A 32 -8.65 2.25 -17.36
N TRP A 33 -7.97 2.07 -16.22
CA TRP A 33 -8.47 2.47 -14.90
C TRP A 33 -8.75 3.97 -14.79
N GLU A 34 -8.13 4.78 -15.64
CA GLU A 34 -8.32 6.23 -15.68
C GLU A 34 -9.78 6.62 -15.98
N SER A 35 -10.51 5.73 -16.67
CA SER A 35 -11.93 5.86 -16.98
C SER A 35 -12.86 5.36 -15.87
N TRP A 36 -12.32 4.69 -14.84
CA TRP A 36 -13.12 4.18 -13.73
C TRP A 36 -13.70 5.33 -12.90
N PRO A 37 -14.93 5.16 -12.39
CA PRO A 37 -15.58 6.17 -11.58
C PRO A 37 -14.82 6.43 -10.29
N VAL A 38 -14.64 7.71 -9.97
CA VAL A 38 -14.16 8.17 -8.67
C VAL A 38 -15.29 7.94 -7.66
N VAL A 39 -15.03 7.10 -6.65
CA VAL A 39 -15.98 6.79 -5.59
C VAL A 39 -15.66 7.55 -4.30
N LYS A 40 -14.46 8.11 -4.18
CA LYS A 40 -14.02 8.90 -3.03
C LYS A 40 -12.88 9.85 -3.40
N GLU A 41 -12.89 11.00 -2.73
CA GLU A 41 -11.81 11.97 -2.74
C GLU A 41 -11.31 12.20 -1.31
N SER A 42 -10.01 12.39 -1.16
CA SER A 42 -9.31 12.64 0.10
C SER A 42 -7.98 13.35 -0.17
N MET A 43 -7.04 13.26 0.77
CA MET A 43 -5.72 13.87 0.65
C MET A 43 -4.68 13.06 1.41
N ASN A 44 -3.50 12.86 0.80
CA ASN A 44 -2.27 12.60 1.52
C ASN A 44 -1.82 13.91 2.16
N LEU A 45 -1.81 13.98 3.49
CA LEU A 45 -1.54 15.23 4.20
C LEU A 45 -0.05 15.63 4.14
N PRO A 46 0.25 16.94 4.15
CA PRO A 46 1.61 17.46 4.31
C PRO A 46 2.31 16.96 5.59
N ALA A 47 3.65 16.91 5.56
CA ALA A 47 4.48 16.46 6.68
C ALA A 47 4.37 17.31 7.94
N ASP A 48 4.07 18.60 7.80
CA ASP A 48 3.89 19.55 8.90
C ASP A 48 2.45 19.60 9.42
N THR A 49 1.57 18.70 8.95
CA THR A 49 0.18 18.67 9.41
C THR A 49 0.10 18.30 10.89
N VAL A 50 -0.51 19.18 11.66
CA VAL A 50 -0.84 18.92 13.08
C VAL A 50 -2.20 18.24 13.15
N LEU A 51 -2.19 16.96 13.52
CA LEU A 51 -3.40 16.17 13.71
C LEU A 51 -4.09 16.55 15.03
N PRO A 52 -5.44 16.60 15.06
CA PRO A 52 -6.19 16.71 16.31
C PRO A 52 -5.80 15.62 17.33
N PRO A 53 -5.81 15.92 18.65
CA PRO A 53 -5.36 14.97 19.67
C PRO A 53 -6.22 13.70 19.77
N ASP A 54 -7.46 13.75 19.29
CA ASP A 54 -8.44 12.67 19.23
C ASP A 54 -8.42 11.91 17.89
N THR A 55 -7.47 12.21 17.01
CA THR A 55 -7.32 11.50 15.72
C THR A 55 -7.12 10.01 15.91
N SER A 56 -7.84 9.18 15.15
CA SER A 56 -7.74 7.73 15.22
C SER A 56 -6.32 7.23 14.89
N LEU A 57 -5.93 6.09 15.47
CA LEU A 57 -4.62 5.47 15.18
C LEU A 57 -4.46 5.12 13.70
N PHE A 58 -5.55 4.76 13.02
CA PHE A 58 -5.56 4.51 11.59
C PHE A 58 -5.13 5.74 10.79
N ILE A 59 -5.67 6.90 11.12
CA ILE A 59 -5.34 8.15 10.41
C ILE A 59 -3.92 8.60 10.74
N GLN A 60 -3.49 8.48 12.01
CA GLN A 60 -2.11 8.78 12.39
C GLN A 60 -1.09 7.93 11.62
N GLU A 61 -1.34 6.62 11.49
CA GLU A 61 -0.46 5.71 10.74
C GLU A 61 -0.50 6.02 9.23
N SER A 62 -1.68 6.29 8.68
CA SER A 62 -1.83 6.67 7.26
C SER A 62 -1.06 7.95 6.94
N VAL A 63 -1.10 8.95 7.81
CA VAL A 63 -0.35 10.20 7.64
C VAL A 63 1.14 9.91 7.73
N ARG A 64 1.61 9.20 8.76
CA ARG A 64 3.01 8.81 8.91
C ARG A 64 3.54 8.07 7.67
N ALA A 65 2.74 7.17 7.10
CA ALA A 65 3.14 6.36 5.96
C ALA A 65 3.34 7.18 4.68
N TYR A 66 2.55 8.24 4.48
CA TYR A 66 2.44 8.93 3.20
C TYR A 66 2.81 10.41 3.24
N SER A 67 3.20 10.97 4.39
CA SER A 67 3.57 12.37 4.53
C SER A 67 4.89 12.74 3.85
N TRP A 68 5.59 11.80 3.22
CA TRP A 68 6.78 12.05 2.38
C TRP A 68 6.41 12.40 0.93
N ILE A 69 5.19 12.06 0.50
CA ILE A 69 4.74 12.24 -0.89
C ILE A 69 4.81 13.70 -1.29
N ASN A 70 5.21 13.94 -2.55
CA ASN A 70 5.35 15.28 -3.11
C ASN A 70 6.29 16.15 -2.25
N ASN A 71 7.44 15.57 -1.85
CA ASN A 71 8.41 16.21 -0.96
C ASN A 71 7.77 16.73 0.34
N GLY A 72 6.82 15.97 0.87
CA GLY A 72 6.05 16.29 2.07
C GLY A 72 5.05 17.44 1.95
N GLN A 73 4.74 17.90 0.74
CA GLN A 73 3.69 18.89 0.49
C GLN A 73 2.28 18.25 0.40
N GLY A 74 2.19 16.93 0.52
CA GLY A 74 0.94 16.21 0.37
C GLY A 74 0.44 16.16 -1.07
N SER A 75 -0.72 15.55 -1.26
CA SER A 75 -1.33 15.36 -2.58
C SER A 75 -2.82 15.10 -2.44
N PRO A 76 -3.68 15.62 -3.33
CA PRO A 76 -5.01 15.08 -3.51
C PRO A 76 -4.94 13.56 -3.75
N LEU A 77 -5.88 12.84 -3.15
CA LEU A 77 -6.00 11.39 -3.25
C LEU A 77 -7.38 11.07 -3.81
N THR A 78 -7.44 10.37 -4.93
CA THR A 78 -8.71 9.84 -5.46
C THR A 78 -8.75 8.33 -5.32
N ILE A 79 -9.92 7.77 -5.05
CA ILE A 79 -10.16 6.33 -5.11
C ILE A 79 -11.16 6.07 -6.23
N ARG A 80 -10.76 5.18 -7.14
CA ARG A 80 -11.53 4.72 -8.28
C ARG A 80 -11.78 3.24 -8.14
N VAL A 81 -12.94 2.79 -8.59
CA VAL A 81 -13.34 1.38 -8.48
C VAL A 81 -13.71 0.87 -9.85
N ASN A 82 -13.25 -0.35 -10.17
CA ASN A 82 -13.64 -1.04 -11.39
C ASN A 82 -15.18 -1.07 -11.47
N PRO A 83 -15.78 -0.56 -12.57
CA PRO A 83 -17.24 -0.53 -12.73
C PRO A 83 -17.93 -1.87 -12.44
N GLU A 84 -17.29 -2.99 -12.81
CA GLU A 84 -17.81 -4.35 -12.59
C GLU A 84 -17.84 -4.75 -11.11
N LYS A 85 -17.06 -4.07 -10.27
CA LYS A 85 -16.90 -4.34 -8.83
C LYS A 85 -17.65 -3.34 -7.95
N LEU A 86 -18.32 -2.34 -8.52
CA LEU A 86 -19.01 -1.28 -7.75
C LEU A 86 -20.04 -1.82 -6.76
N ALA A 87 -20.81 -2.84 -7.16
CA ALA A 87 -21.80 -3.44 -6.27
C ALA A 87 -21.12 -4.11 -5.07
N GLN A 88 -20.05 -4.88 -5.32
CA GLN A 88 -19.24 -5.52 -4.28
C GLN A 88 -18.55 -4.47 -3.40
N TYR A 89 -18.07 -3.36 -3.98
CA TYR A 89 -17.45 -2.29 -3.22
C TYR A 89 -18.40 -1.65 -2.22
N LYS A 90 -19.67 -1.43 -2.60
CA LYS A 90 -20.68 -0.86 -1.70
C LYS A 90 -21.01 -1.77 -0.51
N THR A 91 -20.90 -3.08 -0.68
CA THR A 91 -21.15 -4.07 0.37
C THR A 91 -19.87 -4.57 1.03
N HIS A 92 -18.71 -4.03 0.64
CA HIS A 92 -17.38 -4.50 1.00
C HIS A 92 -17.20 -6.02 0.77
N GLY A 93 -17.58 -6.49 -0.41
CA GLY A 93 -17.41 -7.87 -0.86
C GLY A 93 -18.66 -8.74 -0.68
N PRO A 94 -18.51 -10.07 -0.87
CA PRO A 94 -17.29 -10.74 -1.33
C PRO A 94 -16.88 -10.28 -2.73
N TYR A 95 -15.59 -10.07 -2.96
CA TYR A 95 -15.06 -9.65 -4.26
C TYR A 95 -14.77 -10.87 -5.14
N THR A 96 -15.13 -10.78 -6.41
CA THR A 96 -14.70 -11.74 -7.43
C THR A 96 -13.28 -11.39 -7.87
N ASP A 97 -12.60 -12.34 -8.51
CA ASP A 97 -11.22 -12.16 -8.92
C ASP A 97 -11.02 -11.00 -9.91
N GLY A 98 -9.84 -10.38 -9.85
CA GLY A 98 -9.38 -9.32 -10.73
C GLY A 98 -9.27 -7.94 -10.07
N PRO A 99 -8.82 -6.92 -10.85
CA PRO A 99 -8.62 -5.56 -10.35
C PRO A 99 -9.90 -4.96 -9.79
N THR A 100 -9.80 -4.41 -8.58
CA THR A 100 -10.95 -3.95 -7.80
C THR A 100 -10.96 -2.44 -7.65
N ALA A 101 -9.87 -1.86 -7.17
CA ALA A 101 -9.79 -0.45 -6.90
C ALA A 101 -8.38 0.10 -7.19
N VAL A 102 -8.33 1.38 -7.49
CA VAL A 102 -7.11 2.15 -7.64
C VAL A 102 -7.21 3.39 -6.76
N ALA A 103 -6.21 3.63 -5.91
CA ALA A 103 -6.03 4.91 -5.24
C ALA A 103 -4.88 5.68 -5.92
N VAL A 104 -5.04 6.99 -6.11
CA VAL A 104 -4.09 7.82 -6.87
C VAL A 104 -3.68 9.03 -6.06
N SER A 105 -2.39 9.14 -5.76
CA SER A 105 -1.80 10.43 -5.37
C SER A 105 -1.66 11.27 -6.64
N GLU A 106 -2.55 12.25 -6.80
CA GLU A 106 -2.73 12.95 -8.07
C GLU A 106 -1.48 13.72 -8.53
N VAL A 107 -0.75 14.35 -7.59
CA VAL A 107 0.42 15.19 -7.90
C VAL A 107 1.65 14.34 -8.22
N GLN A 108 2.01 13.40 -7.35
CA GLN A 108 3.18 12.54 -7.55
C GLN A 108 2.93 11.46 -8.60
N GLY A 109 1.67 11.16 -8.88
CA GLY A 109 1.26 10.13 -9.86
C GLY A 109 1.47 8.71 -9.36
N ILE A 110 1.50 8.48 -8.04
CA ILE A 110 1.56 7.14 -7.45
C ILE A 110 0.16 6.52 -7.54
N VAL A 111 0.11 5.31 -8.07
CA VAL A 111 -1.10 4.52 -8.32
C VAL A 111 -1.02 3.25 -7.47
N TRP A 112 -1.76 3.22 -6.37
CA TRP A 112 -1.92 2.01 -5.57
C TRP A 112 -3.07 1.17 -6.12
N VAL A 113 -2.80 -0.10 -6.40
CA VAL A 113 -3.76 -1.04 -6.97
C VAL A 113 -4.15 -2.06 -5.91
N THR A 114 -5.45 -2.31 -5.79
CA THR A 114 -5.99 -3.48 -5.09
C THR A 114 -6.63 -4.43 -6.11
N GLU A 115 -6.16 -5.65 -6.15
CA GLU A 115 -6.72 -6.77 -6.93
C GLU A 115 -7.17 -7.87 -5.97
N HIS A 116 -8.22 -8.61 -6.31
CA HIS A 116 -8.65 -9.77 -5.54
C HIS A 116 -8.34 -11.07 -6.29
N ILE A 117 -7.86 -12.09 -5.58
CA ILE A 117 -7.68 -13.46 -6.10
C ILE A 117 -8.16 -14.45 -5.04
N GLY A 118 -9.11 -15.31 -5.38
CA GLY A 118 -9.77 -16.19 -4.41
C GLY A 118 -10.46 -15.42 -3.28
N GLY A 119 -10.95 -14.21 -3.58
CA GLY A 119 -11.53 -13.30 -2.58
C GLY A 119 -10.53 -12.63 -1.63
N MET A 120 -9.23 -12.88 -1.77
CA MET A 120 -8.17 -12.22 -0.98
C MET A 120 -7.60 -11.03 -1.72
N ALA A 121 -7.43 -9.90 -1.04
CA ALA A 121 -6.80 -8.71 -1.59
C ALA A 121 -5.29 -8.92 -1.75
N ILE A 122 -4.75 -8.47 -2.89
CA ILE A 122 -3.33 -8.30 -3.16
C ILE A 122 -3.08 -6.87 -3.65
N TYR A 123 -1.85 -6.41 -3.49
CA TYR A 123 -1.51 -4.99 -3.63
C TYR A 123 -0.36 -4.75 -4.61
N GLY A 124 -0.37 -3.59 -5.24
CA GLY A 124 0.69 -3.12 -6.13
C GLY A 124 0.80 -1.60 -6.10
N SER A 125 1.99 -1.10 -6.43
CA SER A 125 2.30 0.33 -6.45
C SER A 125 2.99 0.67 -7.76
N TYR A 126 2.35 1.54 -8.55
CA TYR A 126 2.79 1.92 -9.89
C TYR A 126 2.87 3.43 -10.06
N ASP A 127 3.52 3.89 -11.13
CA ASP A 127 3.23 5.20 -11.70
C ASP A 127 2.05 5.11 -12.70
N ARG A 128 1.62 6.26 -13.23
CA ARG A 128 0.53 6.34 -14.22
C ARG A 128 0.82 5.67 -15.56
N SER A 129 2.06 5.29 -15.84
CA SER A 129 2.42 4.52 -17.04
C SER A 129 2.38 3.01 -16.82
N GLY A 130 2.14 2.57 -15.58
CA GLY A 130 2.17 1.18 -15.17
C GLY A 130 3.57 0.68 -14.83
N LYS A 131 4.56 1.57 -14.65
CA LYS A 131 5.88 1.18 -14.16
C LYS A 131 5.81 0.95 -12.65
N ASP A 132 6.37 -0.15 -12.18
CA ASP A 132 6.46 -0.45 -10.75
C ASP A 132 7.30 0.61 -10.02
N VAL A 133 6.76 1.10 -8.89
CA VAL A 133 7.40 2.11 -8.03
C VAL A 133 7.59 1.63 -6.59
N THR A 134 7.46 0.32 -6.36
CA THR A 134 7.55 -0.30 -5.03
C THR A 134 8.87 0.05 -4.33
N SER A 135 9.96 0.16 -5.08
CA SER A 135 11.28 0.51 -4.55
C SER A 135 11.46 1.99 -4.19
N MET A 136 10.49 2.87 -4.46
CA MET A 136 10.61 4.31 -4.16
C MET A 136 10.55 4.61 -2.66
N HIS A 137 9.76 3.84 -1.89
CA HIS A 137 9.62 4.03 -0.45
C HIS A 137 9.03 2.76 0.21
N PRO A 138 9.44 2.37 1.43
CA PRO A 138 8.94 1.15 2.09
C PRO A 138 7.42 1.09 2.26
N SER A 139 6.76 2.24 2.37
CA SER A 139 5.28 2.31 2.45
C SER A 139 4.56 1.92 1.15
N LEU A 140 5.30 1.68 0.06
CA LEU A 140 4.77 1.24 -1.23
C LEU A 140 4.89 -0.27 -1.43
N GLU A 141 5.54 -0.98 -0.51
CA GLU A 141 5.66 -2.44 -0.56
C GLU A 141 4.31 -3.12 -0.34
N PRO A 142 3.98 -4.18 -1.11
CA PRO A 142 2.74 -4.94 -0.89
C PRO A 142 2.60 -5.48 0.53
N SER A 143 3.72 -5.82 1.18
CA SER A 143 3.78 -6.25 2.59
C SER A 143 3.28 -5.17 3.54
N PHE A 144 3.64 -3.91 3.30
CA PHE A 144 3.17 -2.77 4.07
C PHE A 144 1.67 -2.57 3.88
N CYS A 145 1.19 -2.59 2.63
CA CYS A 145 -0.24 -2.48 2.31
C CYS A 145 -1.03 -3.59 3.01
N GLN A 146 -0.59 -4.84 2.89
CA GLN A 146 -1.22 -5.99 3.54
C GLN A 146 -1.26 -5.82 5.06
N SER A 147 -0.14 -5.43 5.68
CA SER A 147 -0.05 -5.23 7.13
C SER A 147 -1.03 -4.17 7.62
N CYS A 148 -1.09 -3.02 6.94
CA CYS A 148 -1.99 -1.93 7.28
C CYS A 148 -3.46 -2.36 7.14
N HIS A 149 -3.84 -2.91 5.98
CA HIS A 149 -5.22 -3.36 5.74
C HIS A 149 -5.66 -4.52 6.64
N THR A 150 -4.72 -5.37 7.07
CA THR A 150 -5.01 -6.44 8.04
C THR A 150 -5.22 -5.90 9.45
N THR A 151 -4.34 -4.97 9.87
CA THR A 151 -4.39 -4.35 11.20
C THR A 151 -5.67 -3.55 11.39
N TYR A 152 -6.11 -2.84 10.35
CA TYR A 152 -7.29 -1.98 10.37
C TYR A 152 -8.48 -2.59 9.62
N LYS A 153 -8.60 -3.92 9.56
CA LYS A 153 -9.64 -4.63 8.78
C LYS A 153 -11.09 -4.23 9.11
N ASP A 154 -11.34 -3.73 10.32
CA ASP A 154 -12.66 -3.27 10.75
C ASP A 154 -13.03 -1.90 10.12
N ILE A 155 -12.02 -1.14 9.67
CA ILE A 155 -12.14 0.15 8.95
C ILE A 155 -11.93 -0.05 7.45
N CYS A 156 -11.01 -0.94 7.08
CA CYS A 156 -10.60 -1.28 5.73
C CYS A 156 -11.11 -2.67 5.34
N ILE A 157 -12.44 -2.78 5.24
CA ILE A 157 -13.12 -4.06 5.05
C ILE A 157 -12.77 -4.64 3.68
N ASN A 158 -12.23 -5.87 3.70
CA ASN A 158 -11.81 -6.61 2.51
C ASN A 158 -10.89 -5.79 1.59
N GLY A 159 -9.86 -5.18 2.18
CA GLY A 159 -8.80 -4.52 1.41
C GLY A 159 -9.19 -3.17 0.81
N THR A 160 -10.39 -2.65 1.08
CA THR A 160 -10.83 -1.31 0.64
C THR A 160 -11.21 -0.45 1.83
N CYS A 161 -10.66 0.76 1.94
CA CYS A 161 -10.85 1.62 3.11
C CYS A 161 -12.01 2.62 2.95
N ALA A 162 -12.82 2.74 4.01
CA ALA A 162 -14.01 3.57 4.03
C ALA A 162 -13.80 4.98 4.60
N GLU A 163 -12.71 5.26 5.32
CA GLU A 163 -12.55 6.52 6.06
C GLU A 163 -11.65 7.56 5.35
N PRO A 164 -12.19 8.70 4.88
CA PRO A 164 -11.39 9.80 4.35
C PRO A 164 -10.66 10.56 5.47
N VAL A 165 -9.35 10.74 5.34
CA VAL A 165 -8.53 11.51 6.30
C VAL A 165 -9.07 12.92 6.53
N MET A 166 -9.59 13.56 5.48
CA MET A 166 -10.15 14.92 5.56
C MET A 166 -11.32 15.07 6.55
N ASN A 167 -11.99 13.98 6.94
CA ASN A 167 -13.12 14.07 7.86
C ASN A 167 -12.69 14.50 9.27
N VAL A 168 -11.43 14.29 9.70
CA VAL A 168 -10.94 14.74 11.02
C VAL A 168 -10.93 16.26 11.18
N PHE A 169 -11.05 16.99 10.08
CA PHE A 169 -11.08 18.45 10.07
C PHE A 169 -12.48 19.03 9.84
N LYS A 170 -13.51 18.20 9.63
CA LYS A 170 -14.88 18.65 9.33
C LYS A 170 -15.76 18.83 10.56
N ASP A 171 -15.40 18.21 11.69
CA ASP A 171 -16.18 18.29 12.94
C ASP A 171 -15.74 19.46 13.84
N LYS A 172 -15.37 20.60 13.23
CA LYS A 172 -15.05 21.85 13.93
C LYS A 172 -15.99 22.98 13.51
#